data_AF-A0A9W3CRJ1-F1
#
_entry.id   AF-A0A9W3CRJ1-F1
#
_cell.length_a   1.000
_cell.length_b   1.000
_cell.length_c   1.000
_cell.angle_alpha   90.00
_cell.angle_beta   90.00
_cell.angle_gamma   90.00
#
_symmetry.space_group_name_H-M   'P 1'
#
loop_
_entity.id
_entity.type
_entity.pdbx_description
1 polymer ?
#
loop_
_entity_poly.entity_id
_entity_poly.type
_entity_poly.pdbx_seq_one_letter_code
_entity_poly.pdbx_strand_id
1 'polypeptide(L)'
;MEKSKKTDTSFIASMNDDLLHNILRRLPAKPFAFASCVNRSWNIVCNHILSRPKMVSAFSRNSDQLKAVEEAVDKALSEPIRPDFVIANITCGNMEVTLRL
;
A
#
# COMPACT_ATOMS: atom_id res chain seq x y z
N MET A 1 -39.69 -5.67 -12.36
CA MET A 1 -39.21 -4.92 -11.17
C MET A 1 -38.13 -5.75 -10.51
N GLU A 2 -36.88 -5.44 -10.82
CA GLU A 2 -35.70 -6.13 -10.32
C GLU A 2 -35.46 -5.68 -8.86
N LYS A 3 -35.63 -6.60 -7.90
CA LYS A 3 -35.33 -6.32 -6.50
C LYS A 3 -33.81 -6.14 -6.37
N SER A 4 -33.37 -4.89 -6.28
CA SER A 4 -32.00 -4.55 -5.92
C SER A 4 -31.66 -5.20 -4.58
N LYS A 5 -30.84 -6.26 -4.61
CA LYS A 5 -30.27 -6.90 -3.42
C LYS A 5 -29.48 -5.81 -2.69
N LYS A 6 -30.03 -5.29 -1.58
CA LYS A 6 -29.26 -4.54 -0.58
C LYS A 6 -28.23 -5.51 -0.02
N THR A 7 -27.08 -5.61 -0.67
CA THR A 7 -25.88 -6.24 -0.12
C THR A 7 -25.58 -5.60 1.22
N ASP A 8 -25.28 -6.45 2.20
CA ASP A 8 -25.23 -6.20 3.65
C ASP A 8 -24.23 -5.10 4.07
N THR A 9 -24.49 -3.85 3.72
CA THR A 9 -23.75 -2.69 4.22
C THR A 9 -23.83 -2.59 5.75
N SER A 10 -24.90 -3.12 6.36
CA SER A 10 -25.04 -3.23 7.82
C SER A 10 -24.06 -4.22 8.46
N PHE A 11 -23.70 -5.30 7.75
CA PHE A 11 -22.73 -6.27 8.27
C PHE A 11 -21.33 -5.65 8.35
N ILE A 12 -20.92 -4.95 7.29
CA ILE A 12 -19.61 -4.27 7.27
C ILE A 12 -19.54 -3.16 8.31
N ALA A 13 -20.64 -2.45 8.56
CA ALA A 13 -20.72 -1.40 9.58
C ALA A 13 -20.75 -1.93 11.03
N SER A 14 -21.13 -3.20 11.24
CA SER A 14 -21.17 -3.85 12.57
C SER A 14 -19.98 -4.78 12.83
N MET A 15 -19.01 -4.82 11.92
CA MET A 15 -17.83 -5.65 12.02
C MET A 15 -16.93 -5.18 13.18
N ASN A 16 -16.43 -6.12 14.00
CA ASN A 16 -15.50 -5.80 15.09
C ASN A 16 -14.20 -5.17 14.54
N ASP A 17 -13.67 -4.16 15.25
CA ASP A 17 -12.44 -3.45 14.92
C ASP A 17 -11.23 -4.40 14.79
N ASP A 18 -11.17 -5.51 15.55
CA ASP A 18 -10.10 -6.51 15.41
C ASP A 18 -10.14 -7.25 14.06
N LEU A 19 -11.35 -7.56 13.59
CA LEU A 19 -11.55 -8.22 12.30
C LEU A 19 -11.27 -7.23 11.17
N LEU A 20 -11.76 -6.00 11.33
CA LEU A 20 -11.48 -4.88 10.43
C LEU A 20 -9.97 -4.61 10.32
N HIS A 21 -9.26 -4.58 11.44
CA HIS A 21 -7.81 -4.42 11.47
C HIS A 21 -7.10 -5.53 10.70
N ASN A 22 -7.48 -6.80 10.90
CA ASN A 22 -6.88 -7.94 10.21
C ASN A 22 -7.12 -7.91 8.69
N ILE A 23 -8.30 -7.46 8.25
CA ILE A 23 -8.62 -7.31 6.83
C ILE A 23 -7.82 -6.15 6.24
N LEU A 24 -7.91 -4.97 6.85
CA LEU A 24 -7.28 -3.75 6.35
C LEU A 24 -5.76 -3.89 6.28
N ARG A 25 -5.11 -4.53 7.26
CA ARG A 25 -3.64 -4.73 7.24
C ARG A 25 -3.14 -5.57 6.05
N ARG A 26 -4.02 -6.34 5.39
CA ARG A 26 -3.67 -7.18 4.23
C ARG A 26 -3.93 -6.49 2.89
N LEU A 27 -4.56 -5.31 2.90
CA LEU A 27 -4.84 -4.59 1.66
C LEU A 27 -3.56 -3.97 1.09
N PRO A 28 -3.38 -3.95 -0.24
CA PRO A 28 -2.35 -3.12 -0.86
C PRO A 28 -2.59 -1.62 -0.59
N ALA A 29 -1.57 -0.79 -0.78
CA ALA A 29 -1.62 0.63 -0.42
C ALA A 29 -2.80 1.39 -1.04
N LYS A 30 -3.09 1.16 -2.34
CA LYS A 30 -4.18 1.84 -3.05
C LYS A 30 -5.57 1.52 -2.45
N PRO A 31 -6.03 0.24 -2.40
CA PRO A 31 -7.28 -0.11 -1.71
C PRO A 31 -7.34 0.32 -0.25
N PHE A 32 -6.21 0.28 0.47
CA PHE A 32 -6.13 0.73 1.85
C PHE A 32 -6.42 2.22 2.01
N ALA A 33 -5.88 3.06 1.12
CA ALA A 33 -6.16 4.50 1.11
C ALA A 33 -7.66 4.77 0.91
N PHE A 34 -8.30 4.09 -0.03
CA PHE A 34 -9.76 4.20 -0.22
C PHE A 34 -10.54 3.72 1.00
N ALA A 35 -10.09 2.63 1.66
CA ALA A 35 -10.71 2.12 2.87
C ALA A 35 -10.69 3.16 4.02
N SER A 36 -9.61 3.92 4.16
CA SER A 36 -9.52 4.97 5.20
C SER A 36 -10.57 6.08 5.05
N CYS A 37 -11.13 6.26 3.86
CA CYS A 37 -12.14 7.27 3.55
C CYS A 37 -13.59 6.79 3.70
N VAL A 38 -13.83 5.53 4.08
CA VAL A 38 -15.20 4.95 4.14
C VAL A 38 -16.02 5.57 5.27
N ASN A 39 -15.50 5.56 6.49
CA ASN A 39 -16.15 6.16 7.67
C ASN A 39 -15.13 6.40 8.79
N ARG A 40 -15.59 6.98 9.90
CA ARG A 40 -14.74 7.29 11.06
C ARG A 40 -14.08 6.07 11.70
N SER A 41 -14.79 4.95 11.85
CA SER A 41 -14.24 3.72 12.47
C SER A 41 -13.12 3.14 11.59
N TRP A 42 -13.34 3.03 10.28
CA TRP A 42 -12.34 2.57 9.33
C TRP A 42 -11.10 3.47 9.33
N ASN A 43 -11.30 4.79 9.36
CA ASN A 43 -10.21 5.74 9.45
C ASN A 43 -9.40 5.57 10.75
N ILE A 44 -10.05 5.35 11.90
CA ILE A 44 -9.36 5.11 13.18
C ILE A 44 -8.49 3.84 13.10
N VAL A 45 -9.06 2.74 12.59
CA VAL A 45 -8.32 1.47 12.43
C VAL A 45 -7.17 1.62 11.42
N CYS A 46 -7.38 2.30 10.30
CA CYS A 46 -6.32 2.61 9.34
C CYS A 46 -5.19 3.42 9.99
N ASN A 47 -5.51 4.47 10.75
CA ASN A 47 -4.51 5.26 11.46
C ASN A 47 -3.74 4.44 12.50
N HIS A 48 -4.40 3.49 13.17
CA HIS A 48 -3.74 2.58 14.09
C HIS A 48 -2.77 1.64 13.36
N ILE A 49 -3.15 1.08 12.20
CA ILE A 49 -2.26 0.26 11.36
C ILE A 49 -1.04 1.07 10.90
N LEU A 50 -1.27 2.31 10.48
CA LEU A 50 -0.23 3.21 10.00
C LEU A 50 0.64 3.83 11.11
N SER A 51 0.22 3.74 12.38
CA SER A 51 0.96 4.32 13.52
C SER A 51 2.37 3.76 13.70
N ARG A 52 2.64 2.57 13.12
CA ARG A 52 3.93 1.91 13.20
C ARG A 52 4.73 2.24 11.93
N PRO A 53 5.85 2.98 12.03
CA PRO A 53 6.66 3.29 10.87
C PRO A 53 7.21 1.99 10.27
N LYS A 54 7.04 1.84 8.96
CA LYS A 54 7.60 0.73 8.19
C LYS A 54 8.62 1.30 7.21
N MET A 55 9.87 0.89 7.34
CA MET A 55 10.89 1.20 6.34
C MET A 55 10.85 0.12 5.27
N VAL A 56 10.57 0.52 4.03
CA VAL A 56 10.56 -0.39 2.87
C VAL A 56 11.53 0.18 1.84
N SER A 57 12.43 -0.66 1.34
CA SER A 57 13.29 -0.36 0.20
C SER A 57 13.00 -1.35 -0.92
N ALA A 58 13.10 -0.89 -2.16
CA ALA A 58 12.88 -1.71 -3.34
C ALA A 58 13.93 -1.38 -4.40
N PHE A 59 14.31 -2.41 -5.15
CA PHE A 59 15.29 -2.33 -6.23
C PHE A 59 14.78 -3.11 -7.44
N SER A 60 14.95 -2.54 -8.63
CA SER A 60 14.67 -3.21 -9.90
C SER A 60 15.97 -3.45 -10.67
N ARG A 61 16.02 -4.60 -11.35
CA ARG A 61 17.12 -5.00 -12.25
C ARG A 61 16.74 -4.81 -13.72
N ASN A 62 15.63 -4.12 -14.00
CA ASN A 62 15.16 -3.89 -15.36
C ASN A 62 16.11 -2.92 -16.09
N SER A 63 16.47 -3.27 -17.32
CA SER A 63 17.31 -2.42 -18.17
C SER A 63 16.56 -1.19 -18.69
N ASP A 64 15.24 -1.28 -18.76
CA ASP A 64 14.35 -0.15 -19.05
C ASP A 64 14.13 0.67 -17.78
N GLN A 65 14.50 1.95 -17.82
CA GLN A 65 14.42 2.85 -16.66
C GLN A 65 12.99 3.07 -16.17
N LEU A 66 12.03 3.23 -17.08
CA LEU A 66 10.65 3.51 -16.69
C LEU A 66 10.03 2.29 -16.00
N LYS A 67 10.26 1.09 -16.56
CA LYS A 67 9.84 -0.15 -15.92
C LYS A 67 10.58 -0.40 -14.61
N ALA A 68 11.87 -0.04 -14.52
CA ALA A 68 12.63 -0.20 -13.29
C ALA A 68 12.05 0.64 -12.13
N VAL A 69 11.66 1.88 -12.44
CA VAL A 69 10.99 2.78 -11.49
C VAL A 69 9.63 2.23 -11.11
N GLU A 70 8.81 1.83 -12.08
CA GLU A 70 7.48 1.26 -11.83
C GLU A 70 7.57 0.02 -10.93
N GLU A 71 8.46 -0.93 -11.23
CA GLU A 71 8.67 -2.12 -10.41
C GLU A 71 9.16 -1.78 -8.98
N ALA A 72 10.05 -0.81 -8.83
CA ALA A 72 10.55 -0.41 -7.52
C ALA A 72 9.45 0.29 -6.69
N VAL A 73 8.67 1.17 -7.31
CA VAL A 73 7.56 1.87 -6.68
C VAL A 73 6.45 0.87 -6.32
N ASP A 74 6.07 -0.04 -7.21
CA ASP A 74 5.05 -1.06 -6.94
C ASP A 74 5.48 -2.00 -5.83
N LYS A 75 6.76 -2.41 -5.79
CA LYS A 75 7.29 -3.22 -4.67
C LYS A 75 7.27 -2.45 -3.36
N ALA A 76 7.70 -1.19 -3.37
CA ALA A 76 7.70 -0.37 -2.16
C ALA A 76 6.27 -0.19 -1.63
N LEU A 77 5.32 0.17 -2.52
CA LEU A 77 3.91 0.44 -2.23
C LEU A 77 3.01 -0.82 -2.22
N SER A 78 3.60 -2.01 -2.24
CA SER A 78 2.85 -3.28 -2.24
C SER A 78 2.00 -3.48 -0.99
N GLU A 79 2.42 -2.87 0.12
CA GLU A 79 1.69 -2.81 1.37
C GLU A 79 1.43 -1.36 1.78
N PRO A 80 0.45 -1.09 2.67
CA PRO A 80 0.20 0.24 3.19
C PRO A 80 1.43 0.70 3.98
N ILE A 81 1.98 1.84 3.60
CA ILE A 81 3.13 2.44 4.26
C ILE A 81 2.74 3.82 4.74
N ARG A 82 3.18 4.18 5.95
CA ARG A 82 3.19 5.56 6.42
C ARG A 82 4.63 6.05 6.46
N PRO A 83 5.08 6.68 5.38
CA PRO A 83 5.92 7.83 5.56
C PRO A 83 5.24 9.06 4.95
N ASP A 84 5.50 10.23 5.51
CA ASP A 84 5.10 11.49 4.90
C ASP A 84 5.88 11.76 3.60
N PHE A 85 6.89 10.93 3.27
CA PHE A 85 7.69 11.00 2.04
C PHE A 85 8.31 9.63 1.66
N VAL A 86 8.52 9.37 0.37
CA VAL A 86 9.25 8.20 -0.14
C VAL A 86 10.58 8.65 -0.74
N ILE A 87 11.68 7.96 -0.41
CA ILE A 87 12.98 8.19 -1.05
C ILE A 87 13.20 7.07 -2.07
N ALA A 88 13.26 7.44 -3.35
CA ALA A 88 13.63 6.53 -4.44
C ALA A 88 15.03 6.88 -4.95
N ASN A 89 15.95 5.92 -4.91
CA ASN A 89 17.26 6.05 -5.55
C ASN A 89 17.24 5.28 -6.87
N ILE A 90 17.29 6.01 -7.99
CA ILE A 90 17.28 5.44 -9.34
C ILE A 90 18.71 5.48 -9.86
N THR A 91 19.41 4.36 -9.77
CA THR A 91 20.72 4.22 -10.41
C THR A 91 20.54 3.79 -11.86
N CYS A 92 20.91 4.65 -12.79
CA CYS A 92 20.99 4.31 -14.21
C CYS A 92 22.46 4.11 -14.61
N GLY A 93 22.79 2.96 -15.18
CA GLY A 93 24.06 2.76 -15.87
C GLY A 93 24.65 1.36 -15.70
N ASN A 94 25.25 0.85 -16.79
CA ASN A 94 26.06 -0.37 -16.82
C ASN A 94 26.98 -0.47 -15.60
N MET A 95 26.56 -1.24 -14.59
CA MET A 95 27.29 -1.41 -13.33
C MET A 95 28.65 -2.11 -13.50
N GLU A 96 28.97 -2.59 -14.71
CA GLU A 96 30.26 -3.19 -15.05
C GLU A 96 31.45 -2.22 -14.89
N VAL A 97 31.24 -0.91 -15.03
CA VAL A 97 32.33 0.08 -14.91
C VAL A 97 32.43 0.68 -13.51
N THR A 98 31.33 0.70 -12.73
CA THR A 98 31.26 1.44 -11.46
C THR A 98 31.60 0.60 -10.22
N LEU A 99 31.59 -0.72 -10.30
CA LEU A 99 31.90 -1.62 -9.17
C LEU A 99 33.36 -2.11 -9.12
N ARG A 100 34.28 -1.50 -9.89
CA ARG A 100 35.73 -1.70 -9.70
C ARG A 100 36.24 -0.74 -8.63
N LEU A 101 36.03 -1.08 -7.37
CA LEU A 101 36.78 -0.55 -6.22
C LEU A 101 37.33 -1.72 -5.41
#